data_AF-A0A3D0NNJ3-F1
#
_entry.id   AF-A0A3D0NNJ3-F1
#
_cell.length_a   1.000
_cell.length_b   1.000
_cell.length_c   1.000
_cell.angle_alpha   90.00
_cell.angle_beta   90.00
_cell.angle_gamma   90.00
#
_symmetry.space_group_name_H-M   'P 1'
#
loop_
_entity.id
_entity.type
_entity.pdbx_description
1 polymer ?
#
loop_
_entity_poly.entity_id
_entity_poly.type
_entity_poly.pdbx_seq_one_letter_code
_entity_poly.pdbx_strand_id
1 'polypeptide(L)'
;MAKSGPTKRRPAPDKPIKARKCVFCSKKGKLQTIDYKDTHLLRTYISERGKIRARRVTGNCVQHQRDIAIAVKNAREVALLPFTSASR
;
A
#
# COMPACT_ATOMS: atom_id res chain seq x y z
N MET A 1 32.89 -30.79 -0.94
CA MET A 1 32.35 -29.42 -0.75
C MET A 1 30.90 -29.41 -1.22
N ALA A 2 29.99 -28.92 -0.37
CA ALA A 2 28.57 -29.33 -0.32
C ALA A 2 27.74 -28.96 -1.57
N LYS A 3 27.00 -29.95 -2.10
CA LYS A 3 25.96 -29.76 -3.11
C LYS A 3 24.74 -29.13 -2.41
N SER A 4 24.35 -27.92 -2.82
CA SER A 4 23.12 -27.25 -2.38
C SER A 4 21.91 -28.11 -2.78
N GLY A 5 21.22 -28.67 -1.79
CA GLY A 5 20.00 -29.46 -2.00
C GLY A 5 18.84 -28.63 -2.57
N PRO A 6 17.84 -29.27 -3.20
CA PRO A 6 16.73 -28.56 -3.84
C PRO A 6 15.89 -27.86 -2.76
N THR A 7 15.74 -26.54 -2.88
CA THR A 7 14.88 -25.76 -2.00
C THR A 7 13.42 -26.21 -2.19
N LYS A 8 12.86 -26.90 -1.18
CA LYS A 8 11.44 -27.30 -1.19
C LYS A 8 10.58 -26.04 -1.37
N ARG A 9 9.86 -25.96 -2.49
CA ARG A 9 8.90 -24.88 -2.76
C ARG A 9 7.80 -24.95 -1.70
N ARG A 10 7.51 -23.83 -1.04
CA ARG A 10 6.41 -23.77 -0.07
C ARG A 10 5.09 -24.14 -0.79
N PRO A 11 4.22 -24.95 -0.17
CA PRO A 11 2.92 -25.27 -0.74
C PRO A 11 2.11 -23.99 -0.94
N ALA A 12 1.30 -23.95 -2.00
CA ALA A 12 0.44 -22.82 -2.28
C ALA A 12 -0.57 -22.63 -1.12
N PRO A 13 -0.91 -21.39 -0.76
CA PRO A 13 -1.87 -21.14 0.32
C PRO A 13 -3.26 -21.72 -0.02
N ASP A 14 -3.87 -22.41 0.95
CA ASP A 14 -5.13 -23.17 0.80
C ASP A 14 -6.35 -22.33 0.42
N LYS A 15 -6.25 -20.99 0.48
CA LYS A 15 -7.33 -20.07 0.15
C LYS A 15 -6.82 -19.00 -0.81
N PRO A 16 -7.49 -18.75 -1.96
CA PRO A 16 -7.13 -17.64 -2.83
C PRO A 16 -7.30 -16.35 -2.03
N ILE A 17 -6.23 -15.55 -1.95
CA ILE A 17 -6.31 -14.20 -1.36
C ILE A 17 -7.35 -13.45 -2.19
N LYS A 18 -8.53 -13.19 -1.59
CA LYS A 18 -9.62 -12.48 -2.27
C LYS A 18 -9.08 -11.15 -2.80
N ALA A 19 -8.91 -11.06 -4.11
CA ALA A 19 -8.49 -9.84 -4.78
C ALA A 19 -9.62 -8.82 -4.62
N ARG A 20 -9.45 -7.89 -3.67
CA ARG A 20 -10.38 -6.78 -3.52
C ARG A 20 -10.25 -5.90 -4.76
N LYS A 21 -11.39 -5.44 -5.29
CA LYS A 21 -11.41 -4.51 -6.43
C LYS A 21 -10.77 -3.18 -6.02
N CYS A 22 -9.99 -2.58 -6.93
CA CYS A 22 -9.40 -1.27 -6.69
C CYS A 22 -10.49 -0.20 -6.58
N VAL A 23 -10.45 0.57 -5.49
CA VAL A 23 -11.43 1.62 -5.19
C VAL A 23 -11.37 2.74 -6.25
N PHE A 24 -10.17 3.13 -6.64
CA PHE A 24 -9.91 4.21 -7.61
C PHE A 24 -10.22 3.84 -9.07
N CYS A 25 -10.11 2.56 -9.45
CA CYS A 25 -10.43 2.13 -10.82
C CYS A 25 -11.94 2.13 -11.13
N SER A 26 -12.80 2.18 -10.12
CA SER A 26 -14.26 2.20 -10.33
C SER A 26 -14.68 3.56 -10.91
N LYS A 27 -15.71 3.63 -11.78
CA LYS A 27 -16.17 4.89 -12.43
C LYS A 27 -16.44 6.05 -11.44
N LYS A 28 -16.78 5.76 -10.18
CA LYS A 28 -16.96 6.75 -9.09
C LYS A 28 -15.63 7.27 -8.48
N GLY A 29 -14.53 6.52 -8.64
CA GLY A 29 -13.20 6.84 -8.10
C GLY A 29 -12.31 7.67 -9.03
N LYS A 30 -12.65 7.81 -10.32
CA LYS A 30 -11.93 8.70 -11.25
C LYS A 30 -11.98 10.18 -10.83
N LEU A 31 -12.99 10.56 -10.05
CA LEU A 31 -13.13 11.92 -9.53
C LEU A 31 -12.34 12.15 -8.23
N GLN A 32 -11.82 11.08 -7.61
CA GLN A 32 -10.96 11.16 -6.43
C GLN A 32 -9.50 11.15 -6.90
N THR A 33 -9.04 12.31 -7.35
CA THR A 33 -7.62 12.54 -7.65
C THR A 33 -6.81 12.27 -6.38
N ILE A 34 -5.71 11.53 -6.50
CA ILE A 34 -4.86 11.17 -5.36
C ILE A 34 -3.88 12.30 -5.13
N ASP A 35 -4.27 13.27 -4.30
CA ASP A 35 -3.46 14.43 -3.96
C ASP A 35 -2.73 14.26 -2.62
N TYR A 36 -1.55 14.87 -2.51
CA TYR A 36 -0.77 14.87 -1.26
C TYR A 36 -1.40 15.72 -0.15
N LYS A 37 -2.32 16.62 -0.52
CA LYS A 37 -3.03 17.53 0.39
C LYS A 37 -4.12 16.82 1.20
N ASP A 38 -4.67 15.73 0.65
CA ASP A 38 -5.78 14.99 1.26
C ASP A 38 -5.30 14.02 2.32
N THR A 39 -4.92 14.56 3.47
CA THR A 39 -4.40 13.77 4.60
C THR A 39 -5.38 12.69 5.08
N HIS A 40 -6.69 12.93 5.00
CA HIS A 40 -7.72 11.97 5.39
C HIS A 40 -7.69 10.70 4.51
N LEU A 41 -7.56 10.89 3.20
CA LEU A 41 -7.44 9.78 2.26
C LEU A 41 -6.14 9.02 2.50
N LEU A 42 -5.01 9.73 2.58
CA LEU A 42 -3.69 9.13 2.73
C LEU A 42 -3.52 8.36 4.05
N ARG A 43 -4.11 8.84 5.16
CA ARG A 43 -4.09 8.14 6.46
C ARG A 43 -4.68 6.73 6.38
N THR A 44 -5.69 6.50 5.53
CA THR A 44 -6.30 5.18 5.30
C THR A 44 -5.32 4.17 4.72
N TYR A 45 -4.36 4.65 3.91
CA TYR A 45 -3.34 3.84 3.23
C TYR A 45 -2.02 3.73 4.00
N ILE A 46 -1.96 4.31 5.20
CA ILE A 46 -0.81 4.26 6.09
C ILE A 46 -1.17 3.41 7.32
N SER A 47 -0.19 2.74 7.90
CA SER A 47 -0.34 2.05 9.18
C SER A 47 -0.26 3.04 10.32
N GLU A 48 -0.72 2.67 11.50
CA GLU A 48 -0.55 3.50 12.70
C GLU A 48 0.91 3.93 12.89
N ARG A 49 1.86 3.00 12.64
CA ARG A 49 3.31 3.23 12.65
C ARG A 49 3.85 4.24 11.64
N GLY A 50 3.00 4.80 10.77
CA GLY A 50 3.41 5.69 9.70
C GLY A 50 3.94 4.97 8.46
N LYS A 51 3.90 3.63 8.37
CA LYS A 51 4.39 2.88 7.18
C LYS A 51 3.30 2.76 6.10
N ILE A 52 3.68 2.80 4.82
CA ILE A 52 2.73 2.61 3.71
C ILE A 52 2.20 1.17 3.72
N ARG A 53 0.87 0.97 3.67
CA ARG A 53 0.26 -0.36 3.63
C ARG A 53 0.56 -1.04 2.29
N ALA A 54 0.83 -2.34 2.35
CA ALA A 54 1.09 -3.14 1.16
C ALA A 54 -0.16 -3.27 0.27
N ARG A 55 0.06 -3.31 -1.05
CA ARG A 55 -1.00 -3.49 -2.07
C ARG A 55 -1.96 -4.64 -1.77
N ARG A 56 -1.44 -5.76 -1.25
CA ARG A 56 -2.24 -6.96 -0.92
C ARG A 56 -3.29 -6.73 0.17
N VAL A 57 -3.08 -5.73 1.03
CA VAL A 57 -4.01 -5.37 2.11
C VAL A 57 -5.06 -4.40 1.59
N THR A 58 -4.65 -3.43 0.76
CA THR A 58 -5.50 -2.35 0.25
C THR A 58 -6.33 -2.77 -0.97
N GLY A 59 -5.83 -3.70 -1.78
CA GLY A 59 -6.50 -4.16 -3.01
C GLY A 59 -6.40 -3.20 -4.19
N ASN A 60 -5.50 -2.21 -4.14
CA ASN A 60 -5.35 -1.24 -5.22
C ASN A 60 -4.70 -1.85 -6.48
N CYS A 61 -4.90 -1.24 -7.65
CA CYS A 61 -4.13 -1.60 -8.84
C CYS A 61 -2.66 -1.14 -8.69
N VAL A 62 -1.79 -1.60 -9.58
CA VAL A 62 -0.36 -1.27 -9.51
C VAL A 62 -0.12 0.22 -9.73
N GLN A 63 -0.86 0.85 -10.65
CA GLN A 63 -0.76 2.28 -10.96
C GLN A 63 -1.14 3.13 -9.74
N HIS A 64 -2.37 2.99 -9.24
CA HIS A 64 -2.84 3.75 -8.08
C HIS A 64 -2.01 3.50 -6.81
N GLN A 65 -1.44 2.30 -6.63
CA GLN A 65 -0.54 2.07 -5.50
C GLN A 65 0.76 2.88 -5.63
N ARG A 66 1.29 3.08 -6.84
CA ARG A 66 2.45 3.96 -7.09
C ARG A 66 2.07 5.41 -6.85
N ASP A 67 0.90 5.84 -7.33
CA ASP A 67 0.42 7.22 -7.15
C ASP A 67 0.24 7.56 -5.67
N ILE A 68 -0.37 6.65 -4.88
CA ILE A 68 -0.46 6.80 -3.42
C ILE A 68 0.92 6.87 -2.78
N ALA A 69 1.87 6.02 -3.22
CA ALA A 69 3.21 6.04 -2.64
C ALA A 69 3.93 7.38 -2.92
N ILE A 70 3.72 7.98 -4.09
CA ILE A 70 4.24 9.31 -4.44
C ILE A 70 3.56 10.37 -3.58
N ALA A 71 2.22 10.39 -3.53
CA ALA A 71 1.47 11.34 -2.73
C ALA A 71 1.84 11.29 -1.24
N VAL A 72 2.02 10.09 -0.66
CA VAL A 72 2.46 9.93 0.74
C VAL A 72 3.88 10.44 0.95
N LYS A 73 4.80 10.25 -0.01
CA LYS A 73 6.17 10.77 0.10
C LYS A 73 6.17 12.30 0.06
N ASN A 74 5.48 12.88 -0.92
CA ASN A 74 5.33 14.34 -1.04
C ASN A 74 4.69 14.93 0.23
N ALA A 75 3.63 14.30 0.75
CA ALA A 75 2.97 14.73 1.99
C ALA A 75 3.90 14.69 3.22
N ARG A 76 4.89 13.79 3.25
CA ARG A 76 5.88 13.74 4.33
C ARG A 76 6.94 14.83 4.19
N GLU A 77 7.35 15.14 2.95
CA GLU A 77 8.28 16.24 2.67
C GLU A 77 7.70 17.59 3.10
N VAL A 78 6.40 17.80 2.90
CA VAL A 78 5.69 19.01 3.36
C VAL A 78 5.15 18.92 4.80
N ALA A 79 5.59 17.93 5.58
CA ALA A 79 5.21 17.72 6.98
C ALA A 79 3.70 17.54 7.28
N LEU A 80 2.88 17.21 6.27
CA LEU A 80 1.46 16.89 6.45
C LEU A 80 1.25 15.49 7.08
N LEU A 81 2.23 14.60 6.93
CA LEU A 81 2.21 13.24 7.48
C LEU A 81 3.54 12.89 8.15
N PRO A 82 3.52 12.15 9.27
CA PRO A 82 4.75 11.75 9.96
C PRO A 82 5.47 10.60 9.22
N PHE A 83 6.80 10.60 9.30
CA PHE A 83 7.64 9.49 8.79
C PHE A 83 7.52 8.23 9.68
N THR A 84 7.45 8.44 10.99
CA THR A 84 7.27 7.42 12.01
C THR A 84 6.30 7.95 13.05
N SER A 85 5.34 7.14 13.50
CA SER A 85 4.57 7.50 14.69
C SER A 85 5.34 7.08 15.93
N ALA A 86 5.61 8.01 16.84
CA ALA A 86 6.21 7.73 18.14
C ALA A 86 5.19 7.17 19.16
N SER A 87 4.19 6.40 18.70
CA SER A 87 3.36 5.66 19.65
C SER A 87 4.23 4.56 20.25
N ARG A 88 4.60 4.77 21.51
CA ARG A 88 5.17 3.74 22.38
C ARG A 88 4.17 2.60 22.57
#